data_AF-D8LJI8-F1
#
_entry.id   AF-D8LJI8-F1
#
_cell.length_a   1.000
_cell.length_b   1.000
_cell.length_c   1.000
_cell.angle_alpha   90.00
_cell.angle_beta   90.00
_cell.angle_gamma   90.00
#
_symmetry.space_group_name_H-M   'P 1'
#
loop_
_entity.id
_entity.type
_entity.pdbx_description
1 polymer ?
#
loop_
_entity_poly.entity_id
_entity_poly.type
_entity_poly.pdbx_seq_one_letter_code
_entity_poly.pdbx_strand_id
1 'polypeptide(L)'
;MSLSLTLGMCAITHFVCPCASGGGVPEMKAVLSGSSRPGLLSAQLVLVKMAGVITANAAGLSVGKEGPLIHITCAMADILMSTPWFKKVRLNNKQRLGILACACAAGYVSWLISFTVPSFRVSLLVAATFGSVFGGTLFSVEVTATAYMVDTLPATFLCAVVVAVVFWVSGQGELFALISDNTAQAHLVR
;
A
#
# COMPACT_ATOMS: atom_id res chain seq x y z
N MET A 1 -24.05 13.78 0.66
CA MET A 1 -23.60 12.98 1.81
C MET A 1 -22.11 12.64 1.73
N SER A 2 -21.61 12.23 0.56
CA SER A 2 -20.19 11.91 0.30
C SER A 2 -19.17 12.99 0.68
N LEU A 3 -19.44 14.26 0.36
CA LEU A 3 -18.56 15.40 0.71
C LEU A 3 -18.47 15.68 2.22
N SER A 4 -19.54 15.43 2.98
CA SER A 4 -19.54 15.64 4.44
C SER A 4 -18.66 14.62 5.15
N LEU A 5 -18.66 13.36 4.67
CA LEU A 5 -17.81 12.29 5.18
C LEU A 5 -16.32 12.57 4.91
N THR A 6 -15.96 13.01 3.71
CA THR A 6 -14.56 13.33 3.39
C THR A 6 -14.03 14.54 4.13
N LEU A 7 -14.84 15.60 4.29
CA LEU A 7 -14.48 16.76 5.11
C LEU A 7 -14.31 16.39 6.59
N GLY A 8 -15.21 15.56 7.13
CA GLY A 8 -15.07 15.02 8.48
C GLY A 8 -13.77 14.24 8.65
N MET A 9 -13.40 13.41 7.68
CA MET A 9 -12.17 12.63 7.76
C MET A 9 -10.90 13.48 7.55
N CYS A 10 -10.97 14.53 6.74
CA CYS A 10 -9.90 15.51 6.58
C CYS A 10 -9.69 16.32 7.86
N ALA A 11 -10.76 16.65 8.59
CA ALA A 11 -10.65 17.28 9.90
C ALA A 11 -9.99 16.31 10.90
N ILE A 12 -10.43 15.06 10.95
CA ILE A 12 -9.87 14.04 11.85
C ILE A 12 -8.38 13.80 11.57
N THR A 13 -7.96 13.69 10.30
CA THR A 13 -6.55 13.54 9.96
C THR A 13 -5.72 14.74 10.42
N HIS A 14 -6.25 15.95 10.25
CA HIS A 14 -5.58 17.18 10.68
C HIS A 14 -5.44 17.30 12.20
N PHE A 15 -6.44 16.86 12.97
CA PHE A 15 -6.40 16.92 14.43
C PHE A 15 -5.63 15.75 15.08
N VAL A 16 -5.68 14.55 14.49
CA VAL A 16 -5.06 13.34 15.07
C VAL A 16 -3.60 13.18 14.62
N CYS A 17 -3.34 13.34 13.33
CA CYS A 17 -2.01 13.08 12.78
C CYS A 17 -1.78 13.90 11.49
N PRO A 18 -1.33 15.16 11.60
CA PRO A 18 -1.09 16.00 10.41
C PRO A 18 -0.05 15.41 9.47
N CYS A 19 0.86 14.57 10.00
CA CYS A 19 1.85 13.81 9.24
C CYS A 19 1.23 12.78 8.27
N ALA A 20 -0.05 12.43 8.42
CA ALA A 20 -0.76 11.52 7.51
C ALA A 20 -1.14 12.20 6.18
N SER A 21 -1.13 13.54 6.13
CA SER A 21 -1.46 14.32 4.94
C SER A 21 -0.44 14.07 3.82
N GLY A 22 -0.92 13.87 2.59
CA GLY A 22 -0.08 13.73 1.40
C GLY A 22 -0.05 12.33 0.79
N GLY A 23 0.73 12.19 -0.29
CA GLY A 23 0.72 11.06 -1.20
C GLY A 23 1.43 9.79 -0.72
N GLY A 24 2.30 9.81 0.29
CA GLY A 24 3.01 8.60 0.76
C GLY A 24 4.26 8.21 -0.05
N VAL A 25 4.29 8.45 -1.37
CA VAL A 25 5.46 8.15 -2.23
C VAL A 25 6.70 8.97 -1.89
N PRO A 26 6.66 10.32 -1.83
CA PRO A 26 7.85 11.10 -1.50
C PRO A 26 8.35 10.80 -0.09
N GLU A 27 7.45 10.47 0.84
CA GLU A 27 7.77 10.07 2.19
C GLU A 27 8.48 8.71 2.22
N MET A 28 8.02 7.71 1.44
CA MET A 28 8.74 6.44 1.30
C MET A 28 10.10 6.60 0.64
N LYS A 29 10.22 7.46 -0.38
CA LYS A 29 11.52 7.78 -0.97
C LYS A 29 12.48 8.39 0.06
N ALA A 30 11.99 9.22 0.97
CA ALA A 30 12.79 9.76 2.08
C ALA A 30 13.24 8.66 3.06
N VAL A 31 12.35 7.74 3.45
CA VAL A 31 12.68 6.59 4.31
C VAL A 31 13.73 5.69 3.66
N LEU A 32 13.57 5.39 2.36
CA LEU A 32 14.49 4.54 1.61
C LEU A 32 15.87 5.19 1.42
N SER A 33 15.91 6.52 1.37
CA SER A 33 17.15 7.29 1.32
C SER A 33 17.83 7.44 2.69
N GLY A 34 17.30 6.83 3.76
CA GLY A 34 17.82 6.90 5.12
C GLY A 34 17.32 8.09 5.95
N SER A 35 16.52 8.97 5.35
CA SER A 35 15.90 10.14 6.00
C SER A 35 14.54 9.76 6.59
N SER A 36 14.56 8.94 7.64
CA SER A 36 13.32 8.53 8.32
C SER A 36 12.89 9.59 9.34
N ARG A 37 11.76 10.24 9.10
CA ARG A 37 11.13 11.12 10.11
C ARG A 37 10.39 10.30 11.17
N PRO A 38 10.46 10.67 12.46
CA PRO A 38 9.68 10.01 13.50
C PRO A 38 8.18 10.17 13.23
N GLY A 39 7.44 9.07 13.35
CA GLY A 39 5.97 9.05 13.15
C GLY A 39 5.50 8.65 11.75
N LEU A 40 6.37 8.63 10.74
CA LEU A 40 5.98 8.29 9.37
C LEU A 40 5.54 6.83 9.21
N LEU A 41 6.25 5.91 9.86
CA LEU A 41 5.93 4.47 9.88
C LEU A 41 5.05 4.07 11.09
N SER A 42 4.36 5.04 11.70
CA SER A 42 3.51 4.77 12.88
C SER A 42 2.26 4.00 12.48
N ALA A 43 1.91 2.97 13.25
CA ALA A 43 0.67 2.20 13.05
C ALA A 43 -0.58 3.11 13.10
N GLN A 44 -0.57 4.15 13.94
CA GLN A 44 -1.66 5.12 14.02
C GLN A 44 -1.82 5.92 12.73
N LEU A 45 -0.71 6.33 12.11
CA LEU A 45 -0.73 7.04 10.83
C LEU A 45 -1.31 6.17 9.72
N VAL A 46 -0.91 4.89 9.68
CA VAL A 46 -1.42 3.91 8.70
C VAL A 46 -2.93 3.77 8.80
N LEU A 47 -3.48 3.66 10.01
CA LEU A 47 -4.92 3.54 10.23
C LEU A 47 -5.68 4.77 9.76
N VAL A 48 -5.18 5.96 10.10
CA VAL A 48 -5.78 7.23 9.67
C VAL A 48 -5.75 7.38 8.15
N LYS A 49 -4.61 7.02 7.52
CA LYS A 49 -4.43 7.09 6.07
C LYS A 49 -5.31 6.10 5.32
N MET A 50 -5.46 4.88 5.84
CA MET A 50 -6.39 3.87 5.33
C MET A 50 -7.83 4.36 5.33
N ALA A 51 -8.30 4.88 6.47
CA ALA A 51 -9.67 5.34 6.60
C ALA A 51 -9.95 6.57 5.70
N GLY A 52 -8.96 7.45 5.51
CA GLY A 52 -9.04 8.56 4.56
C GLY A 52 -9.24 8.08 3.11
N VAL A 53 -8.47 7.09 2.65
CA VAL A 53 -8.57 6.54 1.29
C VAL A 53 -9.91 5.81 1.07
N ILE A 54 -10.36 5.02 2.05
CA ILE A 54 -11.67 4.33 1.98
C ILE A 54 -12.80 5.35 1.87
N THR A 55 -12.76 6.42 2.68
CA THR A 55 -13.79 7.46 2.67
C THR A 55 -13.76 8.28 1.37
N ALA A 56 -12.58 8.58 0.84
CA ALA A 56 -12.44 9.25 -0.46
C ALA A 56 -13.00 8.41 -1.62
N ASN A 57 -12.73 7.10 -1.61
CA ASN A 57 -13.25 6.18 -2.61
C ASN A 57 -14.77 6.01 -2.50
N ALA A 58 -15.30 5.86 -1.28
CA ALA A 58 -16.74 5.81 -1.03
C ALA A 58 -17.45 7.12 -1.43
N ALA A 59 -16.74 8.25 -1.41
CA ALA A 59 -17.26 9.53 -1.85
C ALA A 59 -17.25 9.72 -3.37
N GLY A 60 -16.68 8.79 -4.14
CA GLY A 60 -16.53 8.89 -5.59
C GLY A 60 -15.50 9.94 -6.03
N LEU A 61 -14.55 10.28 -5.15
CA LEU A 61 -13.50 11.24 -5.46
C LEU A 61 -12.41 10.54 -6.30
N SER A 62 -12.12 11.07 -7.48
CA SER A 62 -11.05 10.56 -8.35
C SER A 62 -9.67 10.93 -7.81
N VAL A 63 -9.28 10.31 -6.70
CA VAL A 63 -7.97 10.49 -6.05
C VAL A 63 -7.10 9.28 -6.32
N GLY A 64 -5.84 9.50 -6.69
CA GLY A 64 -4.88 8.43 -6.90
C GLY A 64 -4.62 7.65 -5.61
N LYS A 65 -5.13 6.42 -5.52
CA LYS A 65 -4.93 5.54 -4.36
C LYS A 65 -3.51 5.02 -4.24
N GLU A 66 -2.78 4.94 -5.35
CA GLU A 66 -1.47 4.27 -5.44
C GLU A 66 -0.47 4.74 -4.38
N GLY A 67 -0.31 6.06 -4.25
CA GLY A 67 0.64 6.63 -3.30
C GLY A 67 0.41 6.18 -1.86
N PRO A 68 -0.79 6.42 -1.30
CA PRO A 68 -1.15 5.98 0.03
C PRO A 68 -0.96 4.47 0.24
N LEU A 69 -1.32 3.66 -0.76
CA LEU A 69 -1.21 2.21 -0.69
C LEU A 69 0.21 1.73 -0.42
N ILE A 70 1.19 2.27 -1.15
CA ILE A 70 2.61 1.90 -1.00
C ILE A 70 3.12 2.27 0.38
N HIS A 71 2.70 3.43 0.89
CA HIS A 71 3.06 3.82 2.25
C HIS A 71 2.50 2.85 3.28
N ILE A 72 1.23 2.44 3.13
CA ILE A 72 0.58 1.50 4.03
C ILE A 72 1.29 0.13 4.01
N THR A 73 1.66 -0.40 2.84
CA THR A 73 2.35 -1.69 2.75
C THR A 73 3.75 -1.64 3.36
N CYS A 74 4.51 -0.58 3.06
CA CYS A 74 5.89 -0.45 3.54
C CYS A 74 5.92 -0.11 5.05
N ALA A 75 4.92 0.61 5.57
CA ALA A 75 4.73 0.78 7.02
C ALA A 75 4.31 -0.51 7.73
N MET A 76 3.42 -1.32 7.13
CA MET A 76 3.05 -2.62 7.70
C MET A 76 4.26 -3.57 7.78
N ALA A 77 5.11 -3.56 6.75
CA ALA A 77 6.36 -4.32 6.77
C ALA A 77 7.32 -3.85 7.87
N ASP A 78 7.44 -2.54 8.12
CA ASP A 78 8.27 -2.02 9.21
C ASP A 78 7.71 -2.39 10.60
N ILE A 79 6.38 -2.40 10.77
CA ILE A 79 5.72 -2.88 12.00
C ILE A 79 6.01 -4.37 12.23
N LEU A 80 5.92 -5.19 11.18
CA LEU A 80 6.23 -6.61 11.25
C LEU A 80 7.71 -6.83 11.63
N MET A 81 8.62 -6.04 11.05
CA MET A 81 10.04 -6.06 11.39
C MET A 81 10.34 -5.57 12.82
N SER A 82 9.42 -4.82 13.44
CA SER A 82 9.52 -4.38 14.84
C SER A 82 9.24 -5.51 15.84
N THR A 83 8.65 -6.62 15.39
CA THR A 83 8.40 -7.80 16.22
C THR A 83 9.72 -8.42 16.70
N PRO A 84 9.84 -8.87 17.98
CA PRO A 84 11.11 -9.26 18.59
C PRO A 84 11.91 -10.32 17.81
N TRP A 85 11.22 -11.18 17.06
CA TRP A 85 11.80 -12.23 16.22
C TRP A 85 12.60 -11.69 15.02
N PHE A 86 12.28 -10.50 14.50
CA PHE A 86 12.91 -9.90 13.31
C PHE A 86 13.74 -8.65 13.61
N LYS A 87 13.97 -8.34 14.89
CA LYS A 87 14.71 -7.15 15.31
C LYS A 87 16.15 -7.11 14.74
N LYS A 88 16.76 -8.29 14.54
CA LYS A 88 18.11 -8.44 13.93
C LYS A 88 18.16 -7.98 12.48
N VAL A 89 17.07 -8.19 11.73
CA VAL A 89 16.92 -7.77 10.34
C VAL A 89 16.71 -6.26 10.24
N ARG A 90 15.94 -5.69 11.17
CA ARG A 90 15.68 -4.24 11.26
C ARG A 90 16.93 -3.42 11.59
N LEU A 91 17.88 -3.99 12.34
CA LEU A 91 19.15 -3.37 12.70
C LEU A 91 20.08 -3.19 11.48
N ASN A 92 19.94 -4.03 10.45
CA ASN A 92 20.76 -3.94 9.25
C ASN A 92 20.03 -3.12 8.18
N ASN A 93 20.48 -1.88 7.94
CA ASN A 93 19.84 -0.97 6.98
C ASN A 93 19.73 -1.58 5.57
N LYS A 94 20.72 -2.36 5.11
CA LYS A 94 20.66 -2.99 3.79
C LYS A 94 19.51 -4.01 3.69
N GLN A 95 19.34 -4.84 4.71
CA GLN A 95 18.26 -5.85 4.74
C GLN A 95 16.90 -5.20 4.97
N ARG A 96 16.82 -4.21 5.85
CA ARG A 96 15.59 -3.43 6.08
C ARG A 96 15.12 -2.75 4.79
N LEU A 97 16.02 -2.09 4.07
CA LEU A 97 15.70 -1.44 2.79
C LEU A 97 15.28 -2.47 1.72
N GLY A 98 15.96 -3.62 1.65
CA GLY A 98 15.56 -4.71 0.76
C GLY A 98 14.14 -5.23 1.03
N ILE A 99 13.76 -5.38 2.30
CA ILE A 99 12.40 -5.82 2.66
C ILE A 99 11.36 -4.74 2.39
N LEU A 100 11.67 -3.46 2.62
CA LEU A 100 10.79 -2.36 2.26
C LEU A 100 10.59 -2.28 0.73
N ALA A 101 11.65 -2.49 -0.06
CA ALA A 101 11.56 -2.59 -1.52
C ALA A 101 10.68 -3.78 -1.95
N CYS A 102 10.85 -4.95 -1.32
CA CYS A 102 9.96 -6.09 -1.53
C CYS A 102 8.51 -5.77 -1.16
N ALA A 103 8.26 -5.06 -0.05
CA ALA A 103 6.91 -4.71 0.40
C ALA A 103 6.22 -3.67 -0.51
N CYS A 104 6.99 -2.82 -1.18
CA CYS A 104 6.46 -1.84 -2.12
C CYS A 104 6.10 -2.52 -3.47
N ALA A 105 6.82 -3.58 -3.89
CA ALA A 105 6.49 -4.40 -5.08
C ALA A 105 5.39 -5.45 -4.82
N ALA A 106 5.56 -6.23 -3.76
CA ALA A 106 4.59 -7.19 -3.26
C ALA A 106 3.63 -6.44 -2.36
N GLY A 107 2.75 -5.65 -2.97
CA GLY A 107 1.68 -5.01 -2.25
C GLY A 107 0.66 -6.06 -1.80
N TYR A 108 1.06 -6.84 -0.79
CA TYR A 108 0.33 -7.60 0.21
C TYR A 108 1.32 -8.35 1.13
N VAL A 109 1.53 -7.82 2.33
CA VAL A 109 1.72 -8.61 3.57
C VAL A 109 0.69 -8.10 4.57
N SER A 110 -0.57 -8.48 4.36
CA SER A 110 -1.58 -8.61 5.41
C SER A 110 -2.72 -9.53 4.95
N TRP A 111 -2.34 -10.67 4.36
CA TRP A 111 -3.24 -11.84 4.32
C TRP A 111 -3.04 -12.74 5.56
N LEU A 112 -2.11 -12.39 6.45
CA LEU A 112 -1.91 -13.12 7.71
C LEU A 112 -2.79 -12.61 8.87
N ILE A 113 -3.36 -11.40 8.79
CA ILE A 113 -4.25 -10.84 9.84
C ILE A 113 -5.74 -11.04 9.47
N SER A 114 -6.06 -11.31 8.20
CA SER A 114 -7.44 -11.62 7.77
C SER A 114 -7.95 -12.98 8.26
N PHE A 115 -7.09 -13.85 8.81
CA PHE A 115 -7.53 -15.09 9.46
C PHE A 115 -8.07 -14.87 10.88
N THR A 116 -7.83 -13.71 11.50
CA THR A 116 -8.25 -13.43 12.90
C THR A 116 -9.44 -12.47 13.00
N VAL A 117 -9.81 -11.76 11.93
CA VAL A 117 -10.93 -10.81 11.94
C VAL A 117 -11.75 -10.91 10.64
N PRO A 118 -12.83 -11.72 10.60
CA PRO A 118 -13.65 -11.89 9.39
C PRO A 118 -14.44 -10.63 8.99
N SER A 119 -14.55 -9.62 9.85
CA SER A 119 -15.42 -8.44 9.64
C SER A 119 -14.77 -7.25 8.93
N PHE A 120 -13.45 -7.25 8.69
CA PHE A 120 -12.76 -6.12 8.04
C PHE A 120 -11.94 -6.58 6.83
N ARG A 121 -12.64 -7.15 5.83
CA ARG A 121 -12.07 -7.51 4.53
C ARG A 121 -11.95 -6.29 3.63
N VAL A 122 -11.09 -5.34 3.98
CA VAL A 122 -10.63 -4.34 3.01
C VAL A 122 -9.39 -4.91 2.33
N SER A 123 -9.60 -5.69 1.27
CA SER A 123 -8.56 -6.11 0.33
C SER A 123 -8.04 -4.87 -0.39
N LEU A 124 -7.00 -4.29 0.18
CA LEU A 124 -6.31 -3.16 -0.39
C LEU A 124 -5.18 -3.61 -1.35
N LEU A 125 -5.54 -3.80 -2.62
CA LEU A 125 -4.68 -4.33 -3.67
C LEU A 125 -3.79 -3.25 -4.30
N VAL A 126 -2.49 -3.51 -4.39
CA VAL A 126 -1.56 -2.78 -5.29
C VAL A 126 -1.17 -3.63 -6.50
N ALA A 127 -1.11 -4.96 -6.37
CA ALA A 127 -0.91 -5.83 -7.54
C ALA A 127 -2.05 -5.73 -8.57
N ALA A 128 -3.27 -5.37 -8.13
CA ALA A 128 -4.41 -5.21 -9.02
C ALA A 128 -4.54 -3.80 -9.62
N THR A 129 -3.79 -2.78 -9.19
CA THR A 129 -4.00 -1.45 -9.79
C THR A 129 -3.35 -1.29 -11.15
N PHE A 130 -2.17 -1.87 -11.36
CA PHE A 130 -1.50 -1.83 -12.66
C PHE A 130 -1.88 -3.00 -13.58
N GLY A 131 -2.57 -4.03 -13.06
CA GLY A 131 -2.96 -5.22 -13.81
C GLY A 131 -1.78 -6.01 -14.41
N SER A 132 -0.54 -5.68 -14.04
CA SER A 132 0.67 -6.30 -14.58
C SER A 132 1.74 -6.46 -13.50
N VAL A 133 2.33 -7.65 -13.46
CA VAL A 133 3.45 -7.99 -12.57
C VAL A 133 4.66 -7.10 -12.86
N PHE A 134 4.94 -6.85 -14.15
CA PHE A 134 6.05 -6.01 -14.57
C PHE A 134 5.89 -4.55 -14.13
N GLY A 135 4.70 -3.96 -14.29
CA GLY A 135 4.42 -2.58 -13.87
C GLY A 135 4.65 -2.37 -12.38
N GLY A 136 4.16 -3.26 -11.53
CA GLY A 136 4.37 -3.18 -10.08
C GLY A 136 5.84 -3.28 -9.67
N THR A 137 6.60 -4.17 -10.32
CA THR A 137 8.05 -4.32 -10.03
C THR A 137 8.86 -3.11 -10.49
N LEU A 138 8.60 -2.57 -11.68
CA LEU A 138 9.29 -1.38 -12.19
C LEU A 138 8.95 -0.13 -11.37
N PHE A 139 7.68 0.01 -10.99
CA PHE A 139 7.24 1.09 -10.11
C PHE A 139 7.93 1.01 -8.74
N SER A 140 8.08 -0.19 -8.17
CA SER A 140 8.85 -0.37 -6.93
C SER A 140 10.32 -0.01 -7.09
N VAL A 141 10.93 -0.31 -8.24
CA VAL A 141 12.31 0.11 -8.56
C VAL A 141 12.39 1.63 -8.62
N GLU A 142 11.43 2.31 -9.26
CA GLU A 142 11.37 3.76 -9.36
C GLU A 142 11.27 4.45 -7.98
N VAL A 143 10.43 3.91 -7.09
CA VAL A 143 10.28 4.40 -5.72
C VAL A 143 11.56 4.19 -4.90
N THR A 144 12.31 3.13 -5.19
CA THR A 144 13.51 2.71 -4.46
C THR A 144 14.83 3.14 -5.14
N ALA A 145 14.78 3.87 -6.26
CA ALA A 145 15.93 4.16 -7.12
C ALA A 145 17.11 4.87 -6.44
N THR A 146 16.95 5.39 -5.22
CA THR A 146 18.04 5.99 -4.45
C THR A 146 18.99 4.96 -3.83
N ALA A 147 18.56 3.71 -3.61
CA ALA A 147 19.37 2.64 -3.01
C ALA A 147 18.88 1.24 -3.41
N TYR A 148 18.69 0.99 -4.70
CA TYR A 148 18.18 -0.31 -5.16
C TYR A 148 19.28 -1.37 -5.21
N MET A 149 19.15 -2.42 -4.39
CA MET A 149 20.02 -3.59 -4.47
C MET A 149 19.54 -4.52 -5.59
N VAL A 150 20.28 -4.58 -6.69
CA VAL A 150 19.97 -5.42 -7.87
C VAL A 150 19.82 -6.90 -7.47
N ASP A 151 20.55 -7.33 -6.45
CA ASP A 151 20.48 -8.70 -5.89
C ASP A 151 19.08 -9.08 -5.38
N THR A 152 18.29 -8.10 -4.94
CA THR A 152 16.92 -8.33 -4.44
C THR A 152 15.85 -8.29 -5.53
N LEU A 153 16.19 -7.82 -6.73
CA LEU A 153 15.28 -7.74 -7.87
C LEU A 153 14.58 -9.07 -8.20
N PRO A 154 15.28 -10.20 -8.38
CA PRO A 154 14.62 -11.45 -8.69
C PRO A 154 13.66 -11.89 -7.57
N ALA A 155 13.98 -11.62 -6.31
CA ALA A 155 13.10 -11.90 -5.19
C ALA A 155 11.85 -11.01 -5.19
N THR A 156 11.99 -9.70 -5.49
CA THR A 156 10.83 -8.80 -5.64
C THR A 156 9.91 -9.22 -6.79
N PHE A 157 10.49 -9.67 -7.92
CA PHE A 157 9.73 -10.14 -9.07
C PHE A 157 8.99 -11.46 -8.76
N LEU A 158 9.67 -12.44 -8.17
CA LEU A 158 9.03 -13.69 -7.74
C LEU A 158 7.92 -13.44 -6.73
N CYS A 159 8.13 -12.52 -5.79
CA CYS A 159 7.10 -12.15 -4.82
C CYS A 159 5.88 -11.51 -5.50
N ALA A 160 6.09 -10.63 -6.48
CA ALA A 160 5.01 -10.05 -7.27
C ALA A 160 4.23 -11.11 -8.08
N VAL A 161 4.92 -12.10 -8.66
CA VAL A 161 4.28 -13.25 -9.34
C VAL A 161 3.41 -14.05 -8.38
N VAL A 162 3.94 -14.40 -7.19
CA VAL A 162 3.20 -15.16 -6.18
C VAL A 162 1.95 -14.39 -5.73
N VAL A 163 2.06 -13.08 -5.50
CA VAL A 163 0.91 -12.23 -5.15
C VAL A 163 -0.13 -12.23 -6.27
N ALA A 164 0.28 -12.11 -7.53
CA ALA A 164 -0.63 -12.17 -8.67
C ALA A 164 -1.35 -13.53 -8.78
N VAL A 165 -0.63 -14.63 -8.56
CA VAL A 165 -1.22 -15.98 -8.55
C VAL A 165 -2.20 -16.15 -7.39
N VAL A 166 -1.85 -15.71 -6.18
CA VAL A 166 -2.74 -15.77 -5.01
C VAL A 166 -4.00 -14.94 -5.24
N PHE A 167 -3.87 -13.75 -5.85
CA PHE A 167 -5.01 -12.93 -6.21
C PHE A 167 -5.95 -13.63 -7.18
N TRP A 168 -5.39 -14.27 -8.21
CA TRP A 168 -6.15 -15.02 -9.21
C TRP A 168 -6.86 -16.24 -8.58
N VAL A 169 -6.15 -17.01 -7.76
CA VAL A 169 -6.70 -18.17 -7.03
C VAL A 169 -7.78 -17.78 -6.02
N SER A 170 -7.69 -16.59 -5.43
CA SER A 170 -8.67 -16.10 -4.45
C SER A 170 -10.02 -15.73 -5.06
N GLY A 171 -10.22 -15.89 -6.38
CA GLY A 171 -11.50 -15.64 -7.07
C GLY A 171 -11.93 -14.17 -7.07
N GLN A 172 -11.05 -13.25 -6.67
CA GLN A 172 -11.33 -11.80 -6.62
C GLN A 172 -11.27 -11.15 -8.02
N GLY A 173 -10.77 -11.86 -9.03
CA GLY A 173 -10.68 -11.38 -10.41
C GLY A 173 -12.04 -11.12 -11.06
N GLU A 174 -13.03 -11.98 -10.79
CA GLU A 174 -14.40 -11.84 -11.31
C GLU A 174 -15.06 -10.55 -10.80
N LEU A 175 -14.87 -10.22 -9.51
CA LEU A 175 -15.41 -8.99 -8.91
C LEU A 175 -14.77 -7.73 -9.50
N PHE A 176 -13.46 -7.76 -9.76
CA PHE A 176 -12.76 -6.63 -10.38
C PHE A 176 -13.20 -6.42 -11.84
N ALA A 177 -13.37 -7.50 -12.61
CA ALA A 177 -13.88 -7.44 -13.98
C ALA A 177 -15.30 -6.83 -14.02
N LEU A 178 -16.20 -7.27 -13.12
CA LEU A 178 -17.56 -6.73 -13.02
C LEU A 178 -17.60 -5.24 -12.62
N ILE A 179 -16.69 -4.78 -11.75
CA ILE A 179 -16.58 -3.36 -11.38
C ILE A 179 -16.08 -2.53 -12.56
N SER A 180 -15.07 -3.03 -13.29
CA SER A 180 -14.50 -2.35 -14.45
C SER A 180 -15.54 -2.15 -15.56
N ASP A 181 -16.34 -3.17 -15.86
CA ASP A 181 -17.41 -3.09 -16.85
C ASP A 181 -18.51 -2.10 -16.43
N ASN A 182 -18.90 -2.08 -15.16
CA ASN A 182 -19.91 -1.15 -14.67
C ASN A 182 -19.44 0.32 -14.70
N THR A 183 -18.16 0.57 -14.43
CA THR A 183 -17.57 1.92 -14.59
C THR A 183 -17.44 2.37 -16.05
N ALA A 184 -17.15 1.44 -16.97
CA ALA A 184 -17.10 1.75 -18.40
C ALA A 184 -18.50 2.07 -18.97
N GLN A 185 -19.53 1.36 -18.51
CA GLN A 185 -20.93 1.63 -18.88
C GLN A 185 -21.42 2.98 -18.33
N ALA A 186 -21.03 3.37 -17.10
CA ALA A 186 -21.41 4.64 -16.49
C ALA A 186 -20.86 5.89 -17.21
N HIS A 187 -19.77 5.75 -17.97
CA HIS A 187 -19.20 6.83 -18.78
C HIS A 187 -19.83 6.98 -20.17
N LEU A 188 -20.56 5.98 -20.67
CA LEU A 188 -21.25 6.01 -21.98
C LEU A 188 -22.69 6.54 -21.92
N VAL A 189 -23.24 6.74 -20.71
CA VAL A 189 -24.62 7.23 -20.48
C VAL A 189 -24.64 8.72 -20.06
N ARG A 190 -23.57 9.46 -20.31
CA ARG A 190 -23.50 10.92 -20.14
C ARG A 190 -23.21 11.63 -21.45
#